data_AF-A0A1I8CDM1-F1
#
_entry.id   AF-A0A1I8CDM1-F1
#
_cell.length_a   1.000
_cell.length_b   1.000
_cell.length_c   1.000
_cell.angle_alpha   90.00
_cell.angle_beta   90.00
_cell.angle_gamma   90.00
#
_symmetry.space_group_name_H-M   'P 1'
#
loop_
_entity.id
_entity.type
_entity.pdbx_description
1 polymer ?
#
loop_
_entity_poly.entity_id
_entity_poly.type
_entity_poly.pdbx_seq_one_letter_code
_entity_poly.pdbx_strand_id
1 'polypeptide(L)'
;MGELNWLQRKVFRKKQNKTSAQYNAISPLTAKDDDEFGNNPILNPSLFQGDMFLTESQLDKVIDDTIKKKMELPYLGSIVASMYYKWVFPIKYYLSPVFPATIVTTINTALAAIQANTCIRSARQYSPIVGFPGINVIKGNGCWCYVGQIYANAPQDLSIGEGCQYNGIIQHEFTHALGIQHEQSRPDRDTYVNIYPANMQAGAEAQYTKSSVSSVKDFGVGFDMGSDMLYFSTAFSANGQKTMAPKNAIYDQVFGQRAQLSFCDYKILNYNYCNATCATKITCYNGGIQNPNSCTQCMCPNGFTDTYCYVLKKGTGAYCGATELYANTTVQSLFRSGPYNCYLRIKTDAGYKIKMNLQYVNLNYGTPCPVGNGLQGLLSAAILM
;
A
#
# COMPACT_ATOMS: atom_id res chain seq x y z
N MET A 1 -28.84 -0.70 17.53
CA MET A 1 -29.01 -1.80 16.56
C MET A 1 -29.12 -1.31 15.10
N GLY A 2 -28.77 -0.04 14.81
CA GLY A 2 -28.90 0.60 13.49
C GLY A 2 -27.58 0.92 12.77
N GLU A 3 -26.44 0.43 13.27
CA GLU A 3 -25.09 0.78 12.76
C GLU A 3 -24.35 -0.44 12.16
N LEU A 4 -25.06 -1.27 11.39
CA LEU A 4 -24.44 -2.32 10.58
C LEU A 4 -25.08 -2.28 9.19
N ASN A 5 -24.36 -1.67 8.24
CA ASN A 5 -24.84 -1.39 6.88
C ASN A 5 -24.76 -2.64 5.98
N TRP A 6 -25.54 -2.60 4.89
CA TRP A 6 -25.89 -3.65 3.90
C TRP A 6 -24.95 -4.87 3.73
N LEU A 7 -23.62 -4.69 3.71
CA LEU A 7 -22.60 -5.74 3.61
C LEU A 7 -22.72 -6.79 4.72
N GLN A 8 -22.87 -6.35 5.97
CA GLN A 8 -23.05 -7.25 7.11
C GLN A 8 -24.40 -7.97 7.02
N ARG A 9 -25.45 -7.31 6.52
CA ARG A 9 -26.76 -7.95 6.34
C ARG A 9 -26.75 -9.03 5.25
N LYS A 10 -25.95 -8.88 4.19
CA LYS A 10 -25.78 -9.89 3.11
C LYS A 10 -24.98 -11.10 3.62
N VAL A 11 -23.95 -10.87 4.44
CA VAL A 11 -23.16 -11.93 5.12
C VAL A 11 -24.00 -12.65 6.19
N PHE A 12 -24.75 -11.93 7.02
CA PHE A 12 -25.68 -12.50 8.01
C PHE A 12 -26.87 -13.23 7.36
N ARG A 13 -27.45 -12.73 6.24
CA ARG A 13 -28.50 -13.44 5.49
C ARG A 13 -28.00 -14.74 4.85
N LYS A 14 -26.74 -14.81 4.42
CA LYS A 14 -26.13 -16.07 3.96
C LYS A 14 -25.94 -17.08 5.12
N LYS A 15 -25.68 -16.60 6.35
CA LYS A 15 -25.56 -17.41 7.58
C LYS A 15 -26.87 -18.06 8.04
N GLN A 16 -28.04 -17.53 7.70
CA GLN A 16 -29.33 -18.11 8.15
C GLN A 16 -29.82 -19.32 7.33
N ASN A 17 -29.25 -19.60 6.15
CA ASN A 17 -29.85 -20.56 5.22
C ASN A 17 -29.08 -21.87 4.98
N LYS A 18 -27.89 -22.11 5.54
CA LYS A 18 -27.16 -23.38 5.32
C LYS A 18 -26.22 -23.77 6.47
N THR A 19 -26.25 -25.06 6.79
CA THR A 19 -25.45 -25.77 7.82
C THR A 19 -24.00 -26.01 7.39
N SER A 20 -23.07 -25.42 8.15
CA SER A 20 -21.76 -25.91 8.66
C SER A 20 -20.95 -27.05 8.00
N ALA A 21 -21.08 -27.37 6.72
CA ALA A 21 -20.14 -28.29 6.05
C ALA A 21 -19.83 -27.85 4.62
N GLN A 22 -18.53 -27.68 4.34
CA GLN A 22 -17.92 -27.31 3.05
C GLN A 22 -18.34 -25.95 2.48
N TYR A 23 -17.54 -24.93 2.77
CA TYR A 23 -17.53 -23.69 1.99
C TYR A 23 -16.19 -23.53 1.29
N ASN A 24 -16.16 -23.90 0.00
CA ASN A 24 -15.32 -23.21 -0.95
C ASN A 24 -15.81 -21.77 -0.99
N ALA A 25 -14.92 -20.79 -0.81
CA ALA A 25 -15.26 -19.40 -1.03
C ALA A 25 -15.59 -19.20 -2.52
N ILE A 26 -16.86 -19.34 -2.89
CA ILE A 26 -17.34 -19.08 -4.25
C ILE A 26 -17.23 -17.57 -4.47
N SER A 27 -16.50 -17.16 -5.52
CA SER A 27 -16.47 -15.78 -6.02
C SER A 27 -17.90 -15.21 -6.08
N PRO A 28 -18.22 -14.13 -5.34
CA PRO A 28 -19.59 -13.65 -5.21
C PRO A 28 -20.12 -12.93 -6.46
N LEU A 29 -19.28 -12.71 -7.47
CA LEU A 29 -19.63 -11.91 -8.64
C LEU A 29 -20.37 -12.79 -9.67
N THR A 30 -21.68 -12.90 -9.52
CA THR A 30 -22.56 -13.28 -10.64
C THR A 30 -22.90 -12.04 -11.47
N ALA A 31 -22.97 -12.19 -12.80
CA ALA A 31 -23.21 -11.16 -13.82
C ALA A 31 -24.56 -10.38 -13.72
N LYS A 32 -25.23 -10.41 -12.58
CA LYS A 32 -26.51 -9.70 -12.32
C LYS A 32 -26.37 -8.54 -11.36
N ASP A 33 -25.20 -8.34 -10.76
CA ASP A 33 -24.94 -7.21 -9.88
C ASP A 33 -24.47 -5.96 -10.69
N ASP A 34 -24.22 -6.09 -12.00
CA ASP A 34 -23.44 -5.16 -12.85
C ASP A 34 -24.01 -3.75 -13.11
N ASP A 35 -25.29 -3.47 -12.78
CA ASP A 35 -25.96 -2.23 -13.22
C ASP A 35 -25.82 -1.04 -12.24
N GLU A 36 -25.13 -1.18 -11.11
CA GLU A 36 -25.06 -0.13 -10.07
C GLU A 36 -23.63 0.28 -9.66
N PHE A 37 -22.61 -0.13 -10.43
CA PHE A 37 -21.22 0.02 -10.01
C PHE A 37 -20.48 1.13 -10.74
N GLY A 38 -19.73 1.95 -9.98
CA GLY A 38 -18.81 2.91 -10.57
C GLY A 38 -17.77 2.18 -11.45
N ASN A 39 -17.40 2.81 -12.57
CA ASN A 39 -16.51 2.26 -13.61
C ASN A 39 -15.06 1.90 -13.18
N ASN A 40 -14.72 1.88 -11.88
CA ASN A 40 -13.37 1.64 -11.40
C ASN A 40 -13.22 0.22 -10.82
N PRO A 41 -12.43 -0.67 -11.46
CA PRO A 41 -12.38 -2.09 -11.11
C PRO A 41 -11.78 -2.40 -9.73
N ILE A 42 -11.15 -1.43 -9.06
CA ILE A 42 -10.57 -1.56 -7.70
C ILE A 42 -11.50 -1.01 -6.60
N LEU A 43 -12.65 -0.43 -6.95
CA LEU A 43 -13.59 0.17 -6.00
C LEU A 43 -14.91 -0.60 -5.96
N ASN A 44 -14.85 -1.92 -5.80
CA ASN A 44 -16.05 -2.75 -5.73
C ASN A 44 -16.73 -2.59 -4.35
N PRO A 45 -17.92 -1.98 -4.27
CA PRO A 45 -18.58 -1.70 -3.00
C PRO A 45 -19.03 -2.97 -2.25
N SER A 46 -19.06 -4.13 -2.92
CA SER A 46 -19.37 -5.43 -2.31
C SER A 46 -18.17 -6.09 -1.63
N LEU A 47 -16.96 -5.57 -1.84
CA LEU A 47 -15.75 -6.04 -1.19
C LEU A 47 -15.38 -5.12 -0.02
N PHE A 48 -14.64 -5.67 0.94
CA PHE A 48 -14.14 -4.86 2.04
C PHE A 48 -13.08 -3.93 1.50
N GLN A 49 -13.27 -2.63 1.71
CA GLN A 49 -12.39 -1.61 1.14
C GLN A 49 -12.18 -1.81 -0.38
N GLY A 50 -13.25 -2.11 -1.13
CA GLY A 50 -13.19 -2.09 -2.60
C GLY A 50 -12.60 -3.30 -3.30
N ASP A 51 -11.58 -3.94 -2.73
CA ASP A 51 -10.79 -4.99 -3.40
C ASP A 51 -10.29 -6.10 -2.44
N MET A 52 -10.56 -6.00 -1.13
CA MET A 52 -10.13 -7.02 -0.17
C MET A 52 -11.22 -8.05 0.10
N PHE A 53 -10.89 -9.32 -0.15
CA PHE A 53 -11.64 -10.46 0.37
C PHE A 53 -11.18 -10.80 1.79
N LEU A 54 -12.12 -10.73 2.74
CA LEU A 54 -11.88 -11.13 4.12
C LEU A 54 -12.44 -12.53 4.38
N THR A 55 -11.70 -13.30 5.17
CA THR A 55 -12.25 -14.50 5.84
C THR A 55 -13.29 -14.10 6.88
N GLU A 56 -14.12 -15.06 7.32
CA GLU A 56 -15.07 -14.82 8.40
C GLU A 56 -14.37 -14.32 9.67
N SER A 57 -13.24 -14.91 10.05
CA SER A 57 -12.48 -14.48 11.23
C SER A 57 -11.92 -13.06 11.09
N GLN A 58 -11.45 -12.67 9.90
CA GLN A 58 -11.00 -11.30 9.65
C GLN A 58 -12.17 -10.31 9.71
N LEU A 59 -13.32 -10.68 9.14
CA LEU A 59 -14.53 -9.86 9.19
C LEU A 59 -15.05 -9.70 10.62
N ASP A 60 -15.10 -10.78 11.40
CA ASP A 60 -15.53 -10.75 12.81
C ASP A 60 -14.61 -9.84 13.63
N LYS A 61 -13.29 -9.87 13.39
CA LYS A 61 -12.34 -8.93 14.02
C LYS A 61 -12.62 -7.48 13.67
N VAL A 62 -12.86 -7.17 12.38
CA VAL A 62 -13.23 -5.81 11.94
C VAL A 62 -14.51 -5.34 12.63
N ILE A 63 -15.52 -6.22 12.73
CA ILE A 63 -16.78 -5.93 13.42
C ILE A 63 -16.53 -5.65 14.91
N ASP A 64 -15.82 -6.56 15.59
CA ASP A 64 -15.51 -6.44 17.01
C ASP A 64 -14.74 -5.15 17.32
N ASP A 65 -13.73 -4.81 16.52
CA ASP A 65 -12.93 -3.61 16.65
C ASP A 65 -13.78 -2.34 16.47
N THR A 66 -14.72 -2.36 15.53
CA THR A 66 -15.64 -1.25 15.26
C THR A 66 -16.64 -1.04 16.40
N ILE A 67 -17.16 -2.13 16.98
CA ILE A 67 -18.18 -2.09 18.05
C ILE A 67 -17.56 -1.79 19.42
N LYS A 68 -16.37 -2.33 19.74
CA LYS A 68 -15.80 -2.30 21.09
C LYS A 68 -15.12 -0.98 21.48
N LYS A 69 -14.99 0.01 20.58
CA LYS A 69 -14.50 1.39 20.82
C LYS A 69 -13.59 1.52 22.06
N LYS A 70 -12.41 0.88 22.09
CA LYS A 70 -11.50 1.06 23.23
C LYS A 70 -10.01 1.02 22.86
N MET A 71 -9.36 2.09 23.33
CA MET A 71 -7.93 2.31 23.61
C MET A 71 -7.04 2.72 22.43
N GLU A 72 -6.70 4.02 22.45
CA GLU A 72 -5.53 4.58 21.77
C GLU A 72 -4.27 3.97 22.39
N LEU A 73 -3.63 3.08 21.64
CA LEU A 73 -2.28 2.58 21.88
C LEU A 73 -1.35 3.12 20.77
N PRO A 74 -0.03 3.22 20.99
CA PRO A 74 0.89 3.92 20.10
C PRO A 74 1.33 3.13 18.84
N TYR A 75 0.67 2.03 18.48
CA TYR A 75 1.03 1.21 17.31
C TYR A 75 0.07 1.47 16.14
N LEU A 76 0.59 1.80 14.95
CA LEU A 76 -0.19 2.48 13.91
C LEU A 76 0.06 1.84 12.53
N GLY A 77 -0.36 0.61 12.29
CA GLY A 77 0.11 -0.18 11.15
C GLY A 77 -0.67 -0.19 9.84
N SER A 78 -0.01 -0.66 8.77
CA SER A 78 -0.64 -1.00 7.48
C SER A 78 -0.60 -2.51 7.17
N ILE A 79 0.27 -3.31 7.80
CA ILE A 79 0.31 -4.78 7.61
C ILE A 79 -0.38 -5.52 8.75
N VAL A 80 -1.12 -6.59 8.46
CA VAL A 80 -1.82 -7.38 9.49
C VAL A 80 -0.82 -7.96 10.51
N ALA A 81 -1.00 -7.61 11.79
CA ALA A 81 -0.08 -7.90 12.88
C ALA A 81 0.09 -9.40 13.19
N SER A 82 -0.99 -10.17 13.00
CA SER A 82 -1.08 -11.61 13.24
C SER A 82 -1.83 -12.25 12.08
N MET A 83 -1.07 -12.69 11.08
CA MET A 83 -1.59 -13.56 10.03
C MET A 83 -1.64 -14.98 10.59
N TYR A 84 -2.78 -15.64 10.46
CA TYR A 84 -2.98 -17.00 10.98
C TYR A 84 -2.04 -18.00 10.29
N TYR A 85 -1.79 -17.79 9.00
CA TYR A 85 -0.74 -18.46 8.24
C TYR A 85 0.27 -17.45 7.72
N LYS A 86 1.50 -17.90 7.50
CA LYS A 86 2.58 -17.12 6.89
C LYS A 86 3.07 -17.81 5.64
N TRP A 87 3.22 -17.03 4.58
CA TRP A 87 3.79 -17.51 3.34
C TRP A 87 5.17 -18.13 3.57
N VAL A 88 5.33 -19.36 3.08
CA VAL A 88 6.65 -20.00 2.92
C VAL A 88 7.13 -19.68 1.51
N PHE A 89 8.37 -19.19 1.42
CA PHE A 89 8.95 -18.82 0.13
C PHE A 89 9.72 -19.99 -0.51
N PRO A 90 9.62 -20.18 -1.84
CA PRO A 90 8.85 -19.34 -2.78
C PRO A 90 7.33 -19.61 -2.74
N ILE A 91 6.52 -18.54 -2.83
CA ILE A 91 5.07 -18.62 -3.00
C ILE A 91 4.77 -19.20 -4.38
N LYS A 92 4.07 -20.34 -4.42
CA LYS A 92 3.59 -20.91 -5.69
C LYS A 92 2.51 -20.00 -6.28
N TYR A 93 2.60 -19.70 -7.56
CA TYR A 93 1.53 -18.99 -8.26
C TYR A 93 1.24 -19.61 -9.62
N TYR A 94 -0.04 -19.67 -9.99
CA TYR A 94 -0.51 -20.11 -11.29
C TYR A 94 -1.19 -18.94 -12.01
N LEU A 95 -1.02 -18.83 -13.33
CA LEU A 95 -1.78 -17.86 -14.13
C LEU A 95 -2.72 -18.61 -15.06
N SER A 96 -3.99 -18.21 -15.04
CA SER A 96 -5.00 -18.75 -15.96
C SER A 96 -4.58 -18.62 -17.43
N PRO A 97 -4.81 -19.63 -18.28
CA PRO A 97 -4.47 -19.59 -19.70
C PRO A 97 -5.27 -18.56 -20.51
N VAL A 98 -6.31 -17.97 -19.91
CA VAL A 98 -7.08 -16.87 -20.52
C VAL A 98 -6.27 -15.59 -20.66
N PHE A 99 -5.18 -15.44 -19.90
CA PHE A 99 -4.34 -14.24 -19.98
C PHE A 99 -3.49 -14.24 -21.25
N PRO A 100 -3.54 -13.18 -22.08
CA PRO A 100 -2.63 -13.04 -23.20
C PRO A 100 -1.19 -12.84 -22.71
N ALA A 101 -0.23 -13.12 -23.58
CA ALA A 101 1.20 -13.05 -23.27
C ALA A 101 1.65 -11.68 -22.72
N THR A 102 1.01 -10.58 -23.17
CA THR A 102 1.26 -9.22 -22.69
C THR A 102 0.90 -9.07 -21.21
N ILE A 103 -0.27 -9.55 -20.78
CA ILE A 103 -0.69 -9.53 -19.37
C ILE A 103 0.18 -10.45 -18.53
N VAL A 104 0.53 -11.63 -19.04
CA VAL A 104 1.47 -12.54 -18.36
C VAL A 104 2.82 -11.86 -18.13
N THR A 105 3.32 -11.11 -19.12
CA THR A 105 4.55 -10.34 -18.99
C THR A 105 4.42 -9.27 -17.92
N THR A 106 3.34 -8.48 -17.90
CA THR A 106 3.12 -7.47 -16.86
C THR A 106 3.04 -8.07 -15.45
N ILE A 107 2.36 -9.21 -15.29
CA ILE A 107 2.30 -9.92 -14.00
C ILE A 107 3.70 -10.37 -13.56
N ASN A 108 4.49 -10.94 -14.47
CA ASN A 108 5.86 -11.34 -14.19
C ASN A 108 6.74 -10.13 -13.82
N THR A 109 6.56 -8.98 -14.49
CA THR A 109 7.27 -7.73 -14.17
C THR A 109 6.92 -7.22 -12.77
N ALA A 110 5.64 -7.23 -12.40
CA ALA A 110 5.19 -6.82 -11.07
C ALA A 110 5.79 -7.71 -9.96
N LEU A 111 5.74 -9.03 -10.14
CA LEU A 111 6.36 -9.98 -9.22
C LEU A 111 7.88 -9.81 -9.16
N ALA A 112 8.55 -9.59 -10.30
CA ALA A 112 9.99 -9.33 -10.35
C ALA A 112 10.36 -8.05 -9.58
N ALA A 113 9.54 -7.00 -9.63
CA ALA A 113 9.76 -5.77 -8.86
C ALA A 113 9.69 -6.03 -7.34
N ILE A 114 8.70 -6.80 -6.88
CA ILE A 114 8.61 -7.22 -5.46
C ILE A 114 9.84 -8.05 -5.07
N GLN A 115 10.25 -9.02 -5.90
CA GLN A 115 11.42 -9.86 -5.62
C GLN A 115 12.73 -9.06 -5.62
N ALA A 116 12.87 -8.04 -6.47
CA ALA A 116 14.07 -7.20 -6.55
C ALA A 116 14.25 -6.32 -5.30
N ASN A 117 13.14 -5.96 -4.64
CA ASN A 117 13.12 -5.07 -3.49
C ASN A 117 12.86 -5.78 -2.16
N THR A 118 12.71 -7.10 -2.15
CA THR A 118 12.44 -7.88 -0.92
C THR A 118 13.08 -9.27 -0.99
N CYS A 119 13.04 -10.02 0.11
CA CYS A 119 13.38 -11.44 0.17
C CYS A 119 12.27 -12.36 -0.36
N ILE A 120 11.09 -11.81 -0.66
CA ILE A 120 9.93 -12.59 -1.09
C ILE A 120 10.26 -13.22 -2.43
N ARG A 121 9.89 -14.49 -2.60
CA ARG A 121 10.10 -15.24 -3.85
C ARG A 121 8.80 -15.86 -4.30
N SER A 122 8.66 -15.97 -5.62
CA SER A 122 7.52 -16.61 -6.26
C SER A 122 7.99 -17.72 -7.20
N ALA A 123 7.17 -18.77 -7.34
CA ALA A 123 7.45 -19.92 -8.20
C ALA A 123 6.25 -20.21 -9.10
N ARG A 124 6.41 -19.94 -10.40
CA ARG A 124 5.38 -20.17 -11.42
C ARG A 124 5.01 -21.66 -11.49
N GLN A 125 3.71 -21.94 -11.50
CA GLN A 125 3.13 -23.24 -11.79
C GLN A 125 2.44 -23.17 -13.16
N TYR A 126 2.51 -24.28 -13.91
CA TYR A 126 1.89 -24.40 -15.24
C TYR A 126 0.58 -25.19 -15.22
N SER A 127 0.15 -25.63 -14.05
CA SER A 127 -1.16 -26.21 -13.80
C SER A 127 -1.80 -25.54 -12.58
N PRO A 128 -3.15 -25.46 -12.51
CA PRO A 128 -3.83 -24.93 -11.35
C PRO A 128 -3.34 -25.57 -10.05
N ILE A 129 -3.09 -24.75 -9.03
CA ILE A 129 -2.63 -25.25 -7.73
C ILE A 129 -3.82 -25.92 -7.03
N VAL A 130 -3.60 -27.09 -6.42
CA VAL A 130 -4.61 -27.84 -5.66
C VAL A 130 -3.94 -28.48 -4.44
N GLY A 131 -4.61 -28.47 -3.29
CA GLY A 131 -4.17 -29.21 -2.08
C GLY A 131 -2.98 -28.62 -1.31
N PHE A 132 -2.45 -27.47 -1.73
CA PHE A 132 -1.30 -26.79 -1.12
C PHE A 132 -1.44 -25.27 -1.20
N PRO A 133 -0.79 -24.49 -0.31
CA PRO A 133 -0.86 -23.04 -0.34
C PRO A 133 -0.20 -22.47 -1.59
N GLY A 134 -0.83 -21.44 -2.14
CA GLY A 134 -0.39 -20.74 -3.34
C GLY A 134 -1.46 -19.78 -3.84
N ILE A 135 -1.14 -19.06 -4.91
CA ILE A 135 -2.03 -18.05 -5.50
C ILE A 135 -2.43 -18.49 -6.91
N ASN A 136 -3.72 -18.73 -7.14
CA ASN A 136 -4.26 -18.91 -8.49
C ASN A 136 -4.72 -17.56 -9.03
N VAL A 137 -3.98 -16.99 -9.98
CA VAL A 137 -4.35 -15.72 -10.62
C VAL A 137 -5.37 -16.01 -11.73
N ILE A 138 -6.54 -15.41 -11.61
CA ILE A 138 -7.69 -15.62 -12.49
C ILE A 138 -8.14 -14.30 -13.13
N LYS A 139 -8.78 -14.38 -14.31
CA LYS A 139 -9.50 -13.25 -14.90
C LYS A 139 -10.93 -13.20 -14.32
N GLY A 140 -11.08 -12.63 -13.14
CA GLY A 140 -12.39 -12.38 -12.52
C GLY A 140 -12.98 -11.03 -12.96
N ASN A 141 -14.06 -10.62 -12.31
CA ASN A 141 -14.60 -9.26 -12.41
C ASN A 141 -13.93 -8.38 -11.34
N GLY A 142 -13.38 -7.25 -11.76
CA GLY A 142 -12.60 -6.35 -10.91
C GLY A 142 -11.21 -6.84 -10.52
N CYS A 143 -10.53 -6.02 -9.71
CA CYS A 143 -9.23 -6.29 -9.10
C CYS A 143 -9.48 -6.63 -7.63
N TRP A 144 -8.99 -7.77 -7.17
CA TRP A 144 -9.13 -8.12 -5.76
C TRP A 144 -8.22 -9.27 -5.34
N CYS A 145 -7.91 -9.30 -4.04
CA CYS A 145 -7.21 -10.40 -3.39
C CYS A 145 -7.68 -10.59 -1.95
N TYR A 146 -7.31 -11.75 -1.37
CA TYR A 146 -7.36 -11.95 0.07
C TYR A 146 -6.20 -11.24 0.77
N VAL A 147 -6.40 -10.87 2.04
CA VAL A 147 -5.35 -10.25 2.86
C VAL A 147 -4.53 -11.31 3.59
N GLY A 148 -3.29 -11.55 3.14
CA GLY A 148 -2.38 -12.55 3.69
C GLY A 148 -2.62 -13.97 3.13
N GLN A 149 -1.90 -14.96 3.66
CA GLN A 149 -2.15 -16.38 3.38
C GLN A 149 -3.38 -16.85 4.16
N ILE A 150 -4.39 -17.34 3.45
CA ILE A 150 -5.68 -17.75 4.07
C ILE A 150 -5.77 -19.25 4.34
N TYR A 151 -5.10 -20.08 3.54
CA TYR A 151 -5.22 -21.53 3.64
C TYR A 151 -3.85 -22.20 3.82
N ALA A 152 -3.76 -23.22 4.68
CA ALA A 152 -2.56 -24.03 4.86
C ALA A 152 -2.43 -25.19 3.86
N ASN A 153 -3.54 -25.62 3.28
CA ASN A 153 -3.66 -26.85 2.47
C ASN A 153 -4.52 -26.64 1.22
N ALA A 154 -4.67 -25.40 0.77
CA ALA A 154 -5.39 -25.04 -0.45
C ALA A 154 -4.82 -23.74 -1.05
N PRO A 155 -4.98 -23.51 -2.36
CA PRO A 155 -4.68 -22.21 -2.95
C PRO A 155 -5.72 -21.16 -2.55
N GLN A 156 -5.39 -19.89 -2.75
CA GLN A 156 -6.35 -18.78 -2.78
C GLN A 156 -6.34 -18.11 -4.15
N ASP A 157 -7.47 -17.55 -4.55
CA ASP A 157 -7.58 -16.83 -5.81
C ASP A 157 -7.17 -15.36 -5.67
N LEU A 158 -6.65 -14.80 -6.76
CA LEU A 158 -6.39 -13.37 -6.95
C LEU A 158 -6.95 -12.97 -8.32
N SER A 159 -7.81 -11.96 -8.37
CA SER A 159 -8.43 -11.51 -9.62
C SER A 159 -7.65 -10.37 -10.26
N ILE A 160 -7.21 -10.58 -11.50
CA ILE A 160 -6.77 -9.53 -12.40
C ILE A 160 -7.80 -9.47 -13.54
N GLY A 161 -8.87 -8.70 -13.32
CA GLY A 161 -9.94 -8.48 -14.27
C GLY A 161 -9.61 -7.46 -15.35
N GLU A 162 -10.65 -7.02 -16.08
CA GLU A 162 -10.51 -5.95 -17.07
C GLU A 162 -10.20 -4.62 -16.38
N GLY A 163 -9.23 -3.86 -16.91
CA GLY A 163 -8.75 -2.62 -16.30
C GLY A 163 -7.76 -2.80 -15.13
N CYS A 164 -7.45 -4.04 -14.73
CA CYS A 164 -6.52 -4.33 -13.64
C CYS A 164 -5.08 -4.60 -14.09
N GLN A 165 -4.83 -4.65 -15.41
CA GLN A 165 -3.62 -5.27 -15.97
C GLN A 165 -2.42 -4.30 -16.05
N TYR A 166 -2.38 -3.34 -15.14
CA TYR A 166 -1.31 -2.36 -14.98
C TYR A 166 -0.33 -2.83 -13.91
N ASN A 167 0.95 -2.51 -14.10
CA ASN A 167 2.01 -2.96 -13.18
C ASN A 167 1.75 -2.59 -11.71
N GLY A 168 1.39 -1.33 -11.41
CA GLY A 168 1.08 -0.92 -10.03
C GLY A 168 -0.12 -1.67 -9.46
N ILE A 169 -1.24 -1.75 -10.19
CA ILE A 169 -2.42 -2.50 -9.72
C ILE A 169 -2.09 -3.97 -9.44
N ILE A 170 -1.31 -4.63 -10.29
CA ILE A 170 -0.89 -6.01 -10.02
C ILE A 170 -0.03 -6.08 -8.75
N GLN A 171 0.91 -5.13 -8.56
CA GLN A 171 1.69 -5.07 -7.33
C GLN A 171 0.80 -4.83 -6.09
N HIS A 172 -0.21 -3.98 -6.18
CA HIS A 172 -1.23 -3.72 -5.16
C HIS A 172 -1.92 -5.02 -4.70
N GLU A 173 -2.47 -5.79 -5.64
CA GLU A 173 -3.17 -7.04 -5.32
C GLU A 173 -2.26 -8.09 -4.70
N PHE A 174 -1.03 -8.25 -5.22
CA PHE A 174 -0.06 -9.14 -4.60
C PHE A 174 0.39 -8.64 -3.22
N THR A 175 0.36 -7.33 -2.98
CA THR A 175 0.68 -6.73 -1.69
C THR A 175 -0.42 -6.97 -0.66
N HIS A 176 -1.69 -7.00 -1.06
CA HIS A 176 -2.78 -7.56 -0.25
C HIS A 176 -2.55 -9.03 0.07
N ALA A 177 -2.17 -9.86 -0.91
CA ALA A 177 -1.85 -11.27 -0.67
C ALA A 177 -0.71 -11.44 0.36
N LEU A 178 0.23 -10.50 0.40
CA LEU A 178 1.32 -10.45 1.40
C LEU A 178 0.88 -9.86 2.75
N GLY A 179 -0.33 -9.33 2.84
CA GLY A 179 -1.04 -8.97 4.06
C GLY A 179 -1.03 -7.49 4.41
N ILE A 180 -0.61 -6.62 3.49
CA ILE A 180 -0.75 -5.17 3.64
C ILE A 180 -2.19 -4.78 3.32
N GLN A 181 -2.79 -3.95 4.17
CA GLN A 181 -4.08 -3.30 3.99
C GLN A 181 -3.88 -1.88 3.43
N HIS A 182 -4.97 -1.19 3.13
CA HIS A 182 -4.88 0.16 2.61
C HIS A 182 -4.28 1.18 3.58
N GLU A 183 -3.53 2.13 3.05
CA GLU A 183 -2.85 3.17 3.81
C GLU A 183 -3.86 4.12 4.49
N GLN A 184 -5.00 4.46 3.85
CA GLN A 184 -6.04 5.29 4.49
C GLN A 184 -6.81 4.58 5.62
N SER A 185 -6.60 3.27 5.78
CA SER A 185 -7.19 2.50 6.88
C SER A 185 -6.33 2.53 8.15
N ARG A 186 -5.12 3.07 8.10
CA ARG A 186 -4.24 3.12 9.28
C ARG A 186 -4.91 3.80 10.48
N PRO A 187 -4.62 3.36 11.72
CA PRO A 187 -5.20 3.97 12.91
C PRO A 187 -4.90 5.47 13.06
N ASP A 188 -3.72 5.92 12.61
CA ASP A 188 -3.22 7.31 12.65
C ASP A 188 -3.65 8.18 11.47
N ARG A 189 -4.37 7.65 10.48
CA ARG A 189 -4.65 8.35 9.21
C ARG A 189 -5.25 9.75 9.41
N ASP A 190 -6.04 9.96 10.47
CA ASP A 190 -6.68 11.25 10.78
C ASP A 190 -5.66 12.36 11.14
N THR A 191 -4.37 12.05 11.33
CA THR A 191 -3.30 13.06 11.46
C THR A 191 -2.78 13.56 10.11
N TYR A 192 -3.00 12.80 9.03
CA TYR A 192 -2.47 13.08 7.69
C TYR A 192 -3.54 13.48 6.67
N VAL A 193 -4.74 12.90 6.77
CA VAL A 193 -5.83 13.10 5.81
C VAL A 193 -7.14 13.50 6.49
N ASN A 194 -7.98 14.22 5.74
CA ASN A 194 -9.36 14.52 6.08
C ASN A 194 -10.27 13.62 5.25
N ILE A 195 -11.33 13.10 5.87
CA ILE A 195 -12.38 12.30 5.21
C ILE A 195 -13.65 13.14 5.12
N TYR A 196 -14.35 13.06 3.98
CA TYR A 196 -15.59 13.81 3.71
C TYR A 196 -16.76 12.85 3.46
N PRO A 197 -17.42 12.34 4.53
CA PRO A 197 -18.54 11.41 4.40
C PRO A 197 -19.71 11.97 3.56
N ALA A 198 -19.94 13.28 3.60
CA ALA A 198 -21.00 13.93 2.82
C ALA A 198 -20.86 13.78 1.29
N ASN A 199 -19.65 13.47 0.80
CA ASN A 199 -19.39 13.24 -0.63
C ASN A 199 -19.45 11.75 -1.01
N MET A 200 -19.62 10.85 -0.04
CA MET A 200 -19.59 9.41 -0.29
C MET A 200 -20.92 8.89 -0.83
N GLN A 201 -20.85 7.80 -1.60
CA GLN A 201 -22.00 6.97 -1.91
C GLN A 201 -22.65 6.48 -0.62
N ALA A 202 -23.98 6.44 -0.59
CA ALA A 202 -24.72 6.01 0.60
C ALA A 202 -24.29 4.60 1.03
N GLY A 203 -23.78 4.47 2.26
CA GLY A 203 -23.30 3.21 2.79
C GLY A 203 -21.82 2.89 2.53
N ALA A 204 -21.09 3.75 1.80
CA ALA A 204 -19.66 3.57 1.54
C ALA A 204 -18.75 4.03 2.70
N GLU A 205 -19.31 4.54 3.80
CA GLU A 205 -18.52 4.96 4.98
C GLU A 205 -17.68 3.82 5.55
N ALA A 206 -18.19 2.59 5.45
CA ALA A 206 -17.47 1.38 5.86
C ALA A 206 -16.17 1.15 5.08
N GLN A 207 -16.06 1.67 3.85
CA GLN A 207 -14.85 1.59 3.02
C GLN A 207 -13.69 2.44 3.57
N TYR A 208 -13.98 3.35 4.52
CA TYR A 208 -13.01 4.22 5.20
C TYR A 208 -12.80 3.85 6.68
N THR A 209 -13.27 2.66 7.08
CA THR A 209 -13.09 2.13 8.45
C THR A 209 -11.60 1.99 8.74
N LYS A 210 -11.17 2.51 9.90
CA LYS A 210 -9.79 2.37 10.36
C LYS A 210 -9.57 0.97 10.93
N SER A 211 -8.40 0.42 10.67
CA SER A 211 -7.91 -0.77 11.36
C SER A 211 -7.66 -0.45 12.84
N SER A 212 -7.84 -1.45 13.69
CA SER A 212 -7.49 -1.36 15.11
C SER A 212 -5.98 -1.37 15.29
N VAL A 213 -5.49 -0.60 16.25
CA VAL A 213 -4.07 -0.56 16.64
C VAL A 213 -3.49 -1.96 16.88
N SER A 214 -4.27 -2.86 17.49
CA SER A 214 -3.81 -4.22 17.79
C SER A 214 -3.78 -5.15 16.57
N SER A 215 -4.46 -4.81 15.48
CA SER A 215 -4.60 -5.68 14.31
C SER A 215 -3.56 -5.42 13.23
N VAL A 216 -2.77 -4.34 13.34
CA VAL A 216 -1.80 -3.93 12.32
C VAL A 216 -0.43 -3.51 12.89
N LYS A 217 0.62 -3.58 12.08
CA LYS A 217 2.00 -3.12 12.38
C LYS A 217 2.50 -2.15 11.30
N ASP A 218 3.27 -1.13 11.71
CA ASP A 218 3.97 -0.18 10.82
C ASP A 218 5.49 -0.36 10.85
N PHE A 219 6.02 -1.01 11.88
CA PHE A 219 7.44 -1.09 12.17
C PHE A 219 8.11 0.30 12.29
N GLY A 220 7.37 1.32 12.73
CA GLY A 220 7.83 2.71 12.79
C GLY A 220 7.98 3.39 11.42
N VAL A 221 7.40 2.82 10.35
CA VAL A 221 7.28 3.47 9.05
C VAL A 221 6.12 4.46 9.10
N GLY A 222 6.41 5.75 8.89
CA GLY A 222 5.40 6.80 8.89
C GLY A 222 4.41 6.68 7.74
N PHE A 223 3.27 7.34 7.87
CA PHE A 223 2.20 7.37 6.87
C PHE A 223 2.73 7.83 5.51
N ASP A 224 2.49 7.02 4.48
CA ASP A 224 3.01 7.25 3.14
C ASP A 224 1.94 7.75 2.17
N MET A 225 1.95 9.06 1.94
CA MET A 225 1.08 9.73 0.96
C MET A 225 1.28 9.21 -0.48
N GLY A 226 2.43 8.59 -0.77
CA GLY A 226 2.78 8.01 -2.06
C GLY A 226 2.63 6.49 -2.13
N SER A 227 2.04 5.86 -1.11
CA SER A 227 1.81 4.41 -1.11
C SER A 227 0.90 4.00 -2.26
N ASP A 228 1.24 2.90 -2.92
CA ASP A 228 0.37 2.26 -3.91
C ASP A 228 -0.92 1.70 -3.26
N MET A 229 -0.90 1.55 -1.93
CA MET A 229 -2.03 1.12 -1.10
C MET A 229 -2.90 2.28 -0.62
N LEU A 230 -2.65 3.53 -1.04
CA LEU A 230 -3.51 4.67 -0.74
C LEU A 230 -4.62 4.80 -1.80
N TYR A 231 -5.85 5.04 -1.37
CA TYR A 231 -6.96 5.36 -2.28
C TYR A 231 -6.77 6.66 -3.06
N PHE A 232 -7.45 6.72 -4.21
CA PHE A 232 -7.74 7.97 -4.90
C PHE A 232 -8.54 8.93 -4.01
N SER A 233 -8.37 10.23 -4.21
CA SER A 233 -9.06 11.26 -3.43
C SER A 233 -10.59 11.26 -3.59
N THR A 234 -11.11 10.67 -4.67
CA THR A 234 -12.54 10.57 -5.00
C THR A 234 -13.10 9.15 -4.83
N ALA A 235 -12.37 8.23 -4.21
CA ALA A 235 -12.80 6.84 -4.05
C ALA A 235 -14.17 6.76 -3.34
N PHE A 236 -15.12 6.04 -3.95
CA PHE A 236 -16.52 5.92 -3.51
C PHE A 236 -17.29 7.26 -3.43
N SER A 237 -16.94 8.24 -4.26
CA SER A 237 -17.69 9.49 -4.37
C SER A 237 -19.07 9.30 -5.02
N ALA A 238 -20.10 9.94 -4.47
CA ALA A 238 -21.45 10.01 -5.05
C ALA A 238 -21.60 11.15 -6.07
N ASN A 239 -20.75 12.18 -5.95
CA ASN A 239 -20.93 13.46 -6.62
C ASN A 239 -19.68 13.92 -7.39
N GLY A 240 -18.70 13.02 -7.55
CA GLY A 240 -17.41 13.30 -8.18
C GLY A 240 -16.47 14.17 -7.33
N GLN A 241 -16.90 14.65 -6.16
CA GLN A 241 -16.07 15.43 -5.25
C GLN A 241 -15.18 14.51 -4.40
N LYS A 242 -14.13 15.10 -3.82
CA LYS A 242 -13.20 14.37 -2.95
C LYS A 242 -13.92 13.82 -1.73
N THR A 243 -13.76 12.52 -1.50
CA THR A 243 -14.13 11.81 -0.27
C THR A 243 -12.96 11.77 0.72
N MET A 244 -11.75 12.05 0.24
CA MET A 244 -10.53 12.17 1.04
C MET A 244 -9.59 13.24 0.46
N ALA A 245 -8.94 14.02 1.33
CA ALA A 245 -7.90 14.98 0.94
C ALA A 245 -6.79 15.04 2.01
N PRO A 246 -5.55 15.42 1.66
CA PRO A 246 -4.51 15.59 2.65
C PRO A 246 -4.78 16.83 3.52
N LYS A 247 -4.33 16.78 4.78
CA LYS A 247 -4.30 17.98 5.63
C LYS A 247 -3.30 19.01 5.14
N ASN A 248 -2.22 18.56 4.49
CA ASN A 248 -1.25 19.42 3.84
C ASN A 248 -1.44 19.37 2.32
N ALA A 249 -1.91 20.48 1.74
CA ALA A 249 -2.27 20.59 0.34
C ALA A 249 -1.14 20.27 -0.65
N ILE A 250 0.14 20.29 -0.21
CA ILE A 250 1.27 19.90 -1.07
C ILE A 250 1.17 18.44 -1.55
N TYR A 251 0.43 17.59 -0.83
CA TYR A 251 0.26 16.18 -1.18
C TYR A 251 -0.98 15.88 -2.02
N ASP A 252 -1.75 16.90 -2.41
CA ASP A 252 -3.09 16.72 -2.99
C ASP A 252 -3.07 15.92 -4.31
N GLN A 253 -1.95 15.99 -5.04
CA GLN A 253 -1.77 15.33 -6.33
C GLN A 253 -1.23 13.91 -6.24
N VAL A 254 -0.84 13.42 -5.06
CA VAL A 254 -0.14 12.12 -4.91
C VAL A 254 -1.12 10.95 -4.75
N PHE A 255 -2.35 11.24 -4.32
CA PHE A 255 -3.36 10.24 -3.94
C PHE A 255 -3.68 9.27 -5.07
N GLY A 256 -3.67 7.97 -4.75
CA GLY A 256 -4.06 6.94 -5.69
C GLY A 256 -3.07 6.73 -6.83
N GLN A 257 -1.79 7.09 -6.67
CA GLN A 257 -0.77 6.69 -7.64
C GLN A 257 -0.79 5.16 -7.81
N ARG A 258 -0.69 4.70 -9.05
CA ARG A 258 -0.69 3.26 -9.43
C ARG A 258 0.47 2.92 -10.37
N ALA A 259 1.59 3.61 -10.22
CA ALA A 259 2.78 3.34 -11.04
C ALA A 259 3.51 2.09 -10.55
N GLN A 260 3.72 2.01 -9.23
CA GLN A 260 4.43 0.93 -8.54
C GLN A 260 4.32 1.13 -7.01
N LEU A 261 4.67 0.10 -6.25
CA LEU A 261 4.90 0.19 -4.81
C LEU A 261 5.95 1.25 -4.47
N SER A 262 5.70 1.96 -3.38
CA SER A 262 6.62 2.93 -2.83
C SER A 262 7.78 2.27 -2.10
N PHE A 263 8.81 3.06 -1.75
CA PHE A 263 9.88 2.58 -0.88
C PHE A 263 9.34 2.16 0.50
N CYS A 264 8.34 2.85 1.03
CA CYS A 264 7.72 2.53 2.32
C CYS A 264 6.92 1.21 2.25
N ASP A 265 6.23 0.95 1.15
CA ASP A 265 5.54 -0.32 0.91
C ASP A 265 6.53 -1.50 0.97
N TYR A 266 7.64 -1.41 0.22
CA TYR A 266 8.72 -2.41 0.27
C TYR A 266 9.36 -2.51 1.66
N LYS A 267 9.51 -1.38 2.37
CA LYS A 267 10.10 -1.34 3.71
C LYS A 267 9.26 -2.12 4.72
N ILE A 268 7.94 -1.95 4.69
CA ILE A 268 7.00 -2.72 5.54
C ILE A 268 7.11 -4.22 5.24
N LEU A 269 7.13 -4.61 3.96
CA LEU A 269 7.31 -6.01 3.56
C LEU A 269 8.64 -6.59 4.06
N ASN A 270 9.74 -5.85 3.95
CA ASN A 270 11.05 -6.28 4.42
C ASN A 270 11.10 -6.47 5.93
N TYR A 271 10.54 -5.54 6.71
CA TYR A 271 10.48 -5.70 8.16
C TYR A 271 9.64 -6.90 8.58
N ASN A 272 8.55 -7.18 7.85
CA ASN A 272 7.68 -8.30 8.17
C ASN A 272 8.26 -9.67 7.78
N TYR A 273 8.87 -9.77 6.59
CA TYR A 273 9.26 -11.07 6.00
C TYR A 273 10.77 -11.31 5.98
N CYS A 274 11.59 -10.27 5.94
CA CYS A 274 13.00 -10.36 5.54
C CYS A 274 13.98 -10.06 6.66
N ASN A 275 13.49 -9.76 7.86
CA ASN A 275 14.36 -9.42 8.98
C ASN A 275 15.33 -10.55 9.37
N ALA A 276 15.05 -11.81 9.02
CA ALA A 276 15.96 -12.93 9.27
C ALA A 276 16.84 -13.31 8.06
N THR A 277 16.69 -12.65 6.90
CA THR A 277 17.40 -13.03 5.66
C THR A 277 18.91 -12.82 5.76
N CYS A 278 19.33 -11.70 6.33
CA CYS A 278 20.75 -11.37 6.49
C CYS A 278 21.24 -11.74 7.89
N ALA A 279 22.23 -12.64 7.95
CA ALA A 279 22.84 -13.09 9.20
C ALA A 279 23.55 -11.94 9.93
N THR A 280 24.36 -11.16 9.20
CA THR A 280 25.02 -9.97 9.73
C THR A 280 24.19 -8.73 9.44
N LYS A 281 23.99 -7.90 10.45
CA LYS A 281 23.29 -6.61 10.32
C LYS A 281 24.27 -5.49 10.01
N ILE A 282 23.87 -4.62 9.10
CA ILE A 282 24.57 -3.37 8.79
C ILE A 282 23.67 -2.18 9.12
N THR A 283 24.29 -1.04 9.40
CA THR A 283 23.57 0.22 9.61
C THR A 283 23.25 0.87 8.27
N CYS A 284 21.98 1.21 8.06
CA CYS A 284 21.54 1.98 6.91
C CYS A 284 21.09 3.37 7.37
N TYR A 285 21.65 4.41 6.78
CA TYR A 285 21.38 5.81 7.12
C TYR A 285 20.18 6.36 6.35
N ASN A 286 19.71 7.54 6.77
CA ASN A 286 18.72 8.35 6.07
C ASN A 286 17.40 7.61 5.75
N GLY A 287 17.00 6.68 6.61
CA GLY A 287 15.78 5.90 6.46
C GLY A 287 15.89 4.66 5.56
N GLY A 288 17.10 4.35 5.07
CA GLY A 288 17.38 3.12 4.34
C GLY A 288 17.21 1.86 5.16
N ILE A 289 17.16 0.72 4.46
CA ILE A 289 17.03 -0.61 5.06
C ILE A 289 18.05 -1.56 4.44
N GLN A 290 18.45 -2.60 5.16
CA GLN A 290 19.38 -3.59 4.64
C GLN A 290 18.73 -4.34 3.45
N ASN A 291 19.47 -4.48 2.34
CA ASN A 291 18.98 -5.17 1.16
C ASN A 291 18.99 -6.68 1.41
N PRO A 292 17.84 -7.37 1.41
CA PRO A 292 17.82 -8.83 1.60
C PRO A 292 18.44 -9.61 0.44
N ASN A 293 18.56 -8.98 -0.74
CA ASN A 293 19.17 -9.58 -1.93
C ASN A 293 20.68 -9.34 -2.00
N SER A 294 21.20 -8.45 -1.16
CA SER A 294 22.63 -8.11 -1.07
C SER A 294 22.92 -7.65 0.35
N CYS A 295 23.16 -8.61 1.26
CA CYS A 295 23.26 -8.34 2.70
C CYS A 295 24.39 -7.39 3.13
N THR A 296 25.32 -7.08 2.22
CA THR A 296 26.39 -6.11 2.45
C THR A 296 26.04 -4.69 2.01
N GLN A 297 24.83 -4.46 1.49
CA GLN A 297 24.37 -3.18 0.97
C GLN A 297 22.99 -2.81 1.50
N CYS A 298 22.72 -1.51 1.58
CA CYS A 298 21.42 -0.97 1.92
C CYS A 298 20.60 -0.68 0.64
N MET A 299 19.29 -0.85 0.75
CA MET A 299 18.32 -0.24 -0.16
C MET A 299 18.08 1.19 0.29
N CYS A 300 18.34 2.13 -0.62
CA CYS A 300 18.28 3.54 -0.31
C CYS A 300 16.97 4.19 -0.71
N PRO A 301 16.37 5.02 0.16
CA PRO A 301 15.27 5.88 -0.21
C PRO A 301 15.70 6.81 -1.35
N ASN A 302 14.73 7.33 -2.09
CA ASN A 302 15.05 8.23 -3.19
C ASN A 302 15.82 9.46 -2.68
N GLY A 303 16.86 9.86 -3.41
CA GLY A 303 17.79 10.92 -3.01
C GLY A 303 19.07 10.47 -2.32
N PHE A 304 19.18 9.22 -1.88
CA PHE A 304 20.42 8.68 -1.29
C PHE A 304 20.98 7.50 -2.10
N THR A 305 22.28 7.29 -2.03
CA THR A 305 23.03 6.23 -2.71
C THR A 305 24.16 5.74 -1.81
N ASP A 306 25.04 4.89 -2.34
CA ASP A 306 26.12 4.15 -1.67
C ASP A 306 25.66 2.92 -0.87
N THR A 307 26.63 2.19 -0.34
CA THR A 307 26.44 0.97 0.44
C THR A 307 25.56 1.16 1.68
N TYR A 308 25.58 2.33 2.30
CA TYR A 308 24.93 2.61 3.59
C TYR A 308 23.83 3.67 3.50
N CYS A 309 23.50 4.14 2.29
CA CYS A 309 22.59 5.26 2.04
C CYS A 309 23.05 6.58 2.68
N TYR A 310 24.35 6.78 2.82
CA TYR A 310 24.92 7.98 3.44
C TYR A 310 25.15 9.10 2.42
N VAL A 311 25.57 8.77 1.21
CA VAL A 311 25.86 9.76 0.15
C VAL A 311 24.57 10.24 -0.51
N LEU A 312 24.46 11.55 -0.70
CA LEU A 312 23.37 12.16 -1.44
C LEU A 312 23.55 11.85 -2.94
N LYS A 313 22.49 11.44 -3.63
CA LYS A 313 22.52 11.20 -5.08
C LYS A 313 22.97 12.48 -5.81
N LYS A 314 23.82 12.31 -6.82
CA LYS A 314 24.19 13.41 -7.72
C LYS A 314 23.00 13.73 -8.63
N GLY A 315 22.62 15.00 -8.69
CA GLY A 315 21.58 15.46 -9.61
C GLY A 315 21.98 15.34 -11.08
N THR A 316 21.01 15.36 -11.99
CA THR A 316 21.23 15.16 -13.43
C THR A 316 21.62 16.44 -14.19
N GLY A 317 21.62 17.60 -13.54
CA GLY A 317 21.88 18.90 -14.16
C GLY A 317 23.02 19.69 -13.53
N ALA A 318 23.68 20.54 -14.32
CA ALA A 318 24.72 21.46 -13.87
C ALA A 318 24.23 22.55 -12.89
N TYR A 319 22.91 22.71 -12.74
CA TYR A 319 22.27 23.86 -12.07
C TYR A 319 21.58 23.53 -10.74
N CYS A 320 21.89 22.39 -10.10
CA CYS A 320 21.34 22.10 -8.76
C CYS A 320 21.93 22.98 -7.64
N GLY A 321 22.99 23.75 -7.93
CA GLY A 321 23.64 24.64 -6.97
C GLY A 321 24.16 23.88 -5.74
N ALA A 322 24.18 24.55 -4.59
CA ALA A 322 24.48 23.90 -3.32
C ALA A 322 23.41 22.85 -2.99
N THR A 323 23.85 21.62 -2.71
CA THR A 323 22.97 20.47 -2.40
C THR A 323 22.99 20.09 -0.92
N GLU A 324 24.05 20.44 -0.19
CA GLU A 324 24.12 20.36 1.27
C GLU A 324 23.84 21.76 1.82
N LEU A 325 22.74 21.90 2.56
CA LEU A 325 22.22 23.17 3.07
C LEU A 325 22.10 23.09 4.60
N TYR A 326 22.20 24.25 5.27
CA TYR A 326 22.10 24.36 6.71
C TYR A 326 21.03 25.36 7.12
N ALA A 327 19.95 24.85 7.70
CA ALA A 327 18.86 25.65 8.25
C ALA A 327 19.18 26.05 9.69
N ASN A 328 19.14 27.35 9.95
CA ASN A 328 19.27 27.95 11.27
C ASN A 328 17.97 28.69 11.64
N THR A 329 18.02 29.55 12.66
CA THR A 329 16.85 30.29 13.15
C THR A 329 16.39 31.42 12.22
N THR A 330 17.15 31.77 11.17
CA THR A 330 16.75 32.79 10.20
C THR A 330 16.05 32.17 9.00
N VAL A 331 15.07 32.90 8.45
CA VAL A 331 14.36 32.45 7.25
C VAL A 331 15.32 32.48 6.06
N GLN A 332 15.44 31.33 5.40
CA GLN A 332 16.25 31.17 4.19
C GLN A 332 15.34 30.82 3.02
N SER A 333 15.55 31.48 1.87
CA SER A 333 14.82 31.20 0.64
C SER A 333 15.62 30.27 -0.25
N LEU A 334 14.97 29.23 -0.76
CA LEU A 334 15.56 28.28 -1.69
C LEU A 334 14.80 28.31 -3.02
N PHE A 335 15.50 28.62 -4.11
CA PHE A 335 14.94 28.66 -5.46
C PHE A 335 15.69 27.71 -6.39
N ARG A 336 14.95 26.92 -7.16
CA ARG A 336 15.47 26.04 -8.21
C ARG A 336 14.53 26.09 -9.41
N SER A 337 15.09 26.12 -10.61
CA SER A 337 14.35 26.13 -11.86
C SER A 337 15.14 25.39 -12.93
N GLY A 338 14.42 24.76 -13.87
CA GLY A 338 14.98 24.01 -15.00
C GLY A 338 14.62 22.53 -15.00
N PRO A 339 14.88 21.82 -16.11
CA PRO A 339 14.49 20.42 -16.31
C PRO A 339 15.46 19.46 -15.61
N TYR A 340 15.58 19.54 -14.29
CA TYR A 340 16.60 18.81 -13.53
C TYR A 340 16.03 18.04 -12.34
N ASN A 341 16.61 16.87 -12.09
CA ASN A 341 16.43 16.16 -10.83
C ASN A 341 17.52 16.63 -9.87
N CYS A 342 17.13 17.40 -8.86
CA CYS A 342 18.03 17.88 -7.81
C CYS A 342 17.70 17.20 -6.48
N TYR A 343 18.73 16.68 -5.83
CA TYR A 343 18.63 16.10 -4.50
C TYR A 343 19.33 17.05 -3.54
N LEU A 344 18.64 17.35 -2.44
CA LEU A 344 19.07 18.33 -1.46
C LEU A 344 19.03 17.69 -0.07
N ARG A 345 20.02 18.02 0.75
CA ARG A 345 20.07 17.67 2.16
C ARG A 345 20.09 18.95 2.97
N ILE A 346 19.06 19.16 3.77
CA ILE A 346 18.98 20.30 4.68
C ILE A 346 19.20 19.78 6.10
N LYS A 347 20.22 20.28 6.77
CA LYS A 347 20.57 19.94 8.16
C LYS A 347 20.26 21.10 9.09
N THR A 348 20.13 20.82 10.37
CA THR A 348 19.99 21.81 11.44
C THR A 348 20.65 21.28 12.71
N ASP A 349 20.80 22.12 13.72
CA ASP A 349 21.36 21.74 15.02
C ASP A 349 20.48 20.71 15.74
N ALA A 350 21.09 19.89 16.60
CA ALA A 350 20.36 18.95 17.44
C ALA A 350 19.30 19.69 18.29
N GLY A 351 18.12 19.09 18.42
CA GLY A 351 16.98 19.69 19.13
C GLY A 351 16.13 20.66 18.30
N TYR A 352 16.56 21.06 17.10
CA TYR A 352 15.77 21.88 16.18
C TYR A 352 15.01 21.03 15.16
N LYS A 353 13.88 21.56 14.66
CA LYS A 353 13.11 20.98 13.56
C LYS A 353 13.10 21.96 12.40
N ILE A 354 13.34 21.44 11.20
CA ILE A 354 13.31 22.24 9.97
C ILE A 354 11.84 22.44 9.56
N LYS A 355 11.43 23.70 9.45
CA LYS A 355 10.15 24.08 8.85
C LYS A 355 10.40 24.56 7.43
N MET A 356 9.85 23.85 6.44
CA MET A 356 9.85 24.29 5.05
C MET A 356 8.48 24.87 4.69
N ASN A 357 8.48 26.03 4.04
CA ASN A 357 7.28 26.62 3.45
C ASN A 357 7.44 26.64 1.93
N LEU A 358 6.59 25.89 1.24
CA LEU A 358 6.61 25.77 -0.20
C LEU A 358 5.76 26.89 -0.80
N GLN A 359 6.43 27.94 -1.30
CA GLN A 359 5.74 29.12 -1.84
C GLN A 359 5.25 28.94 -3.28
N TYR A 360 6.06 28.30 -4.13
CA TYR A 360 5.78 28.12 -5.54
C TYR A 360 6.41 26.84 -6.06
N VAL A 361 5.66 26.09 -6.86
CA VAL A 361 6.11 24.89 -7.57
C VAL A 361 5.52 24.90 -8.96
N ASN A 362 6.38 24.75 -9.97
CA ASN A 362 5.98 24.51 -11.35
C ASN A 362 6.72 23.25 -11.83
N LEU A 363 5.99 22.14 -11.88
CA LEU A 363 6.49 20.83 -12.28
C LEU A 363 5.62 20.31 -13.42
N ASN A 364 6.14 19.38 -14.21
CA ASN A 364 5.33 18.68 -15.22
C ASN A 364 4.15 18.00 -14.51
N TYR A 365 2.95 18.49 -14.82
CA TYR A 365 1.73 18.11 -14.13
C TYR A 365 1.28 16.71 -14.55
N GLY A 366 1.06 15.83 -13.58
CA GLY A 366 0.39 14.55 -13.74
C GLY A 366 -0.41 14.23 -12.48
N THR A 367 -1.68 13.86 -12.64
CA THR A 367 -2.54 13.41 -11.54
C THR A 367 -3.02 11.99 -11.83
N PRO A 368 -2.71 11.01 -10.97
CA PRO A 368 -1.85 11.10 -9.79
C PRO A 368 -0.37 11.36 -10.15
N CYS A 369 0.37 12.02 -9.26
CA CYS A 369 1.79 12.32 -9.38
C CYS A 369 2.63 11.16 -8.82
N PRO A 370 3.24 10.30 -9.66
CA PRO A 370 4.03 9.18 -9.16
C PRO A 370 5.41 9.61 -8.66
N VAL A 371 6.08 8.70 -7.96
CA VAL A 371 7.48 8.85 -7.54
C VAL A 371 8.36 9.21 -8.74
N GLY A 372 9.19 10.24 -8.60
CA GLY A 372 10.11 10.72 -9.63
C GLY A 372 9.59 11.89 -10.47
N ASN A 373 8.28 12.19 -10.42
CA ASN A 373 7.66 13.27 -11.20
C ASN A 373 7.22 14.47 -10.33
N GLY A 374 7.73 14.58 -9.11
CA GLY A 374 7.32 15.58 -8.12
C GLY A 374 8.43 15.95 -7.14
N LEU A 375 8.19 17.01 -6.35
CA LEU A 375 9.01 17.33 -5.17
C LEU A 375 8.78 16.26 -4.09
N GLN A 376 9.83 15.53 -3.74
CA GLN A 376 9.80 14.48 -2.72
C GLN A 376 10.66 14.91 -1.53
N GLY A 377 10.16 14.65 -0.32
CA GLY A 377 10.87 14.92 0.93
C GLY A 377 10.93 13.68 1.80
N LEU A 378 12.11 13.41 2.34
CA LEU A 378 12.31 12.46 3.45
C LEU A 378 12.74 13.29 4.66
N LEU A 379 11.91 13.30 5.70
CA LEU A 379 12.28 13.88 6.98
C LEU A 379 12.97 12.80 7.80
N SER A 380 14.31 12.81 7.83
CA SER A 380 15.05 12.08 8.85
C SER A 380 15.04 12.91 10.13
N ALA A 381 14.13 12.62 11.05
CA ALA A 381 14.33 13.01 12.44
C ALA A 381 15.55 12.23 12.94
N ALA A 382 16.70 12.88 13.01
CA ALA A 382 17.86 12.35 13.71
C ALA A 382 17.52 12.32 15.21
N ILE A 383 16.84 11.26 15.64
CA ILE A 383 16.85 10.84 17.05
C ILE A 383 18.18 10.10 17.23
N LEU A 384 19.25 10.88 17.42
CA LEU A 384 20.37 10.41 18.22
C LEU A 384 19.87 10.51 19.67
N MET A 385 19.61 9.36 20.31
CA MET A 385 19.60 9.28 21.77
C MET A 385 21.02 9.42 22.30
#